data_AF-A0A9C6X8Q1-F1
#
_entry.id   AF-A0A9C6X8Q1-F1
#
_cell.length_a   1.000
_cell.length_b   1.000
_cell.length_c   1.000
_cell.angle_alpha   90.00
_cell.angle_beta   90.00
_cell.angle_gamma   90.00
#
_symmetry.space_group_name_H-M   'P 1'
#
loop_
_entity.id
_entity.type
_entity.pdbx_description
1 polymer ?
#
loop_
_entity_poly.entity_id
_entity_poly.type
_entity_poly.pdbx_seq_one_letter_code
_entity_poly.pdbx_strand_id
1 'polypeptide(L)'
;MLLERAGPSVEELGMTFPLEEHLRAAHAMPQLRKLFIWGDFMKIEAQPPVLPPLPPAHGLRWLKAWSLPRPTLQSLLQAHAHSLEELHLMVGPAAPADRPQLAARIWPVVCSDLDTLLGWCGLRALRRLVLRRKGYWHTTADCLLQRQAVRSALPGVEVLCCDCGDACGEGNGLFSLSPI
;
A
#
# COMPACT_ATOMS: atom_id res chain seq x y z
N MET A 1 5.65 8.95 -23.54
CA MET A 1 4.53 9.32 -22.62
C MET A 1 4.92 10.55 -21.79
N LEU A 2 3.98 11.40 -21.32
CA LEU A 2 4.31 12.63 -20.56
C LEU A 2 5.06 12.35 -19.25
N LEU A 3 4.72 11.25 -18.57
CA LEU A 3 5.43 10.75 -17.39
C LEU A 3 6.92 10.52 -17.63
N GLU A 4 7.31 9.98 -18.80
CA GLU A 4 8.73 9.74 -19.12
C GLU A 4 9.50 11.04 -19.30
N ARG A 5 8.85 12.10 -19.81
CA ARG A 5 9.48 13.41 -20.03
C ARG A 5 9.66 14.19 -18.72
N ALA A 6 8.73 14.04 -17.79
CA ALA A 6 8.82 14.68 -16.47
C ALA A 6 9.65 13.86 -15.46
N GLY A 7 9.84 12.56 -15.71
CA GLY A 7 10.44 11.61 -14.77
C GLY A 7 11.75 12.00 -14.09
N PRO A 8 12.71 12.68 -14.75
CA PRO A 8 14.00 13.00 -14.12
C PRO A 8 13.94 13.91 -12.89
N SER A 9 12.90 14.75 -12.75
CA SER A 9 12.78 15.74 -11.67
C SER A 9 11.56 15.52 -10.76
N VAL A 10 10.74 14.51 -11.02
CA VAL A 10 9.54 14.23 -10.23
C VAL A 10 9.93 13.51 -8.93
N GLU A 11 9.66 14.16 -7.79
CA GLU A 11 9.86 13.58 -6.45
C GLU A 11 8.58 13.00 -5.85
N GLU A 12 7.42 13.52 -6.25
CA GLU A 12 6.11 13.12 -5.74
C GLU A 12 5.14 12.91 -6.90
N LEU A 13 4.44 11.77 -6.90
CA LEU A 13 3.50 11.42 -7.96
C LEU A 13 2.23 10.82 -7.37
N GLY A 14 1.09 11.30 -7.87
CA GLY A 14 -0.23 10.70 -7.64
C GLY A 14 -0.78 10.12 -8.93
N MET A 15 -1.30 8.90 -8.88
CA MET A 15 -1.96 8.24 -10.03
C MET A 15 -3.26 7.60 -9.61
N THR A 16 -4.26 7.71 -10.49
CA THR A 16 -5.57 7.08 -10.33
C THR A 16 -5.77 6.13 -11.51
N PHE A 17 -6.18 4.90 -11.23
CA PHE A 17 -6.36 3.81 -12.18
C PHE A 17 -5.14 3.57 -13.11
N PRO A 18 -3.90 3.48 -12.58
CA PRO A 18 -2.73 3.32 -13.43
C PRO A 18 -2.74 1.97 -14.16
N LEU A 19 -2.44 2.01 -15.45
CA LEU A 19 -2.01 0.85 -16.23
C LEU A 19 -0.57 0.43 -15.87
N GLU A 20 -0.16 -0.77 -16.27
CA GLU A 20 1.17 -1.31 -16.04
C GLU A 20 2.30 -0.38 -16.55
N GLU A 21 2.13 0.22 -17.74
CA GLU A 21 3.11 1.16 -18.30
C GLU A 21 3.34 2.39 -17.40
N HIS A 22 2.30 2.85 -16.70
CA HIS A 22 2.41 3.97 -15.76
C HIS A 22 3.21 3.57 -14.52
N LEU A 23 3.00 2.34 -14.02
CA LEU A 23 3.76 1.81 -12.88
C LEU A 23 5.23 1.60 -13.24
N ARG A 24 5.52 1.05 -14.43
CA ARG A 24 6.89 0.90 -14.92
C ARG A 24 7.58 2.26 -15.10
N ALA A 25 6.87 3.25 -15.65
CA ALA A 25 7.42 4.59 -15.81
C ALA A 25 7.70 5.26 -14.46
N ALA A 26 6.77 5.20 -13.51
CA ALA A 26 6.96 5.73 -12.16
C ALA A 26 8.13 5.04 -11.44
N HIS A 27 8.23 3.71 -11.58
CA HIS A 27 9.33 2.93 -11.02
C HIS A 27 10.70 3.33 -11.60
N ALA A 28 10.75 3.71 -12.88
CA ALA A 28 11.97 4.17 -13.54
C ALA A 28 12.37 5.62 -13.19
N MET A 29 11.54 6.37 -12.44
CA MET A 29 11.85 7.75 -12.07
C MET A 29 12.95 7.81 -10.99
N PRO A 30 14.11 8.41 -11.27
CA PRO A 30 15.27 8.35 -10.37
C PRO A 30 15.07 9.15 -9.07
N GLN A 31 14.28 10.22 -9.13
CA GLN A 31 14.05 11.12 -8.00
C GLN A 31 12.75 10.84 -7.25
N LEU A 32 11.92 9.90 -7.72
CA LEU A 32 10.61 9.67 -7.11
C LEU A 32 10.76 9.08 -5.70
N ARG A 33 10.29 9.82 -4.69
CA ARG A 33 10.33 9.43 -3.28
C ARG A 33 8.95 9.16 -2.69
N LYS A 34 7.90 9.84 -3.17
CA LYS A 34 6.53 9.63 -2.69
C LYS A 34 5.60 9.24 -3.82
N LEU A 35 4.87 8.16 -3.60
CA LEU A 35 3.91 7.65 -4.56
C LEU A 35 2.55 7.44 -3.93
N PHE A 36 1.53 8.07 -4.50
CA PHE A 36 0.13 7.77 -4.23
C PHE A 36 -0.47 7.04 -5.42
N ILE A 37 -1.06 5.87 -5.18
CA ILE A 37 -1.77 5.10 -6.19
C ILE A 37 -3.17 4.76 -5.67
N TRP A 38 -4.16 5.10 -6.48
CA TRP A 38 -5.51 4.57 -6.37
C TRP A 38 -5.76 3.63 -7.55
N GLY A 39 -5.86 2.33 -7.31
CA GLY A 39 -6.07 1.31 -8.33
C GLY A 39 -7.54 0.93 -8.55
N ASP A 40 -7.72 -0.07 -9.40
CA ASP A 40 -8.96 -0.81 -9.56
C ASP A 40 -8.75 -2.26 -9.11
N PHE A 41 -9.22 -2.59 -7.91
CA PHE A 41 -9.02 -3.91 -7.33
C PHE A 41 -9.88 -4.99 -8.00
N MET A 42 -10.85 -4.61 -8.85
CA MET A 42 -11.68 -5.57 -9.58
C MET A 42 -10.89 -6.30 -10.68
N LYS A 43 -9.69 -5.80 -11.04
CA LYS A 43 -8.77 -6.47 -11.97
C LYS A 43 -7.89 -7.52 -11.26
N ILE A 44 -8.53 -8.42 -10.50
CA ILE A 44 -7.87 -9.43 -9.66
C ILE A 44 -6.97 -10.36 -10.49
N GLU A 45 -7.28 -10.58 -11.77
CA GLU A 45 -6.58 -11.50 -12.68
C GLU A 45 -5.40 -10.87 -13.45
N ALA A 46 -5.12 -9.58 -13.26
CA ALA A 46 -3.99 -8.95 -13.94
C ALA A 46 -2.68 -9.55 -13.40
N GLN A 47 -1.82 -10.05 -14.29
CA GLN A 47 -0.47 -10.45 -13.92
C GLN A 47 0.24 -9.28 -13.22
N PRO A 48 0.98 -9.53 -12.13
CA PRO A 48 1.73 -8.48 -11.47
C PRO A 48 2.72 -7.87 -12.48
N PRO A 49 2.87 -6.53 -12.52
CA PRO A 49 3.89 -5.93 -13.34
C PRO A 49 5.26 -6.44 -12.86
N VAL A 50 6.08 -6.89 -13.80
CA VAL A 50 7.48 -7.24 -13.49
C VAL A 50 8.26 -5.93 -13.41
N LEU A 51 8.59 -5.52 -12.19
CA LEU A 51 9.40 -4.33 -11.95
C LEU A 51 10.87 -4.74 -11.85
N PRO A 52 11.77 -4.17 -12.66
CA PRO A 52 13.19 -4.51 -12.59
C PRO A 52 13.79 -4.11 -11.23
N PRO A 53 14.94 -4.69 -10.83
CA PRO A 53 15.65 -4.23 -9.66
C PRO A 53 16.08 -2.77 -9.81
N LEU A 54 15.93 -1.99 -8.74
CA LEU A 54 16.38 -0.60 -8.71
C LEU A 54 17.85 -0.48 -8.29
N PRO A 55 18.58 0.51 -8.82
CA PRO A 55 19.85 0.93 -8.26
C PRO A 55 19.67 1.35 -6.78
N PRO A 56 20.69 1.17 -5.91
CA PRO A 56 20.58 1.50 -4.48
C PRO A 56 20.21 2.96 -4.15
N ALA A 57 20.47 3.91 -5.06
CA ALA A 57 20.13 5.33 -4.90
C ALA A 57 18.66 5.65 -5.24
N HIS A 58 17.95 4.70 -5.85
CA HIS A 58 16.58 4.87 -6.34
C HIS A 58 15.60 4.23 -5.37
N GLY A 59 14.34 4.67 -5.45
CA GLY A 59 13.23 4.03 -4.76
C GLY A 59 12.45 4.95 -3.86
N LEU A 60 11.24 4.48 -3.57
CA LEU A 60 10.25 5.18 -2.79
C LEU A 60 10.63 5.15 -1.31
N ARG A 61 10.45 6.28 -0.64
CA ARG A 61 10.45 6.36 0.83
C ARG A 61 9.04 6.30 1.38
N TRP A 62 8.06 6.70 0.58
CA TRP A 62 6.67 6.76 0.97
C TRP A 62 5.76 6.20 -0.12
N LEU A 63 4.85 5.30 0.26
CA LEU A 63 3.85 4.72 -0.63
C LEU A 63 2.48 4.75 0.03
N LYS A 64 1.49 5.27 -0.69
CA LYS A 64 0.08 5.16 -0.32
C LYS A 64 -0.67 4.45 -1.43
N ALA A 65 -1.18 3.26 -1.11
CA ALA A 65 -1.78 2.34 -2.05
C ALA A 65 -3.22 2.03 -1.64
N TRP A 66 -4.16 2.47 -2.47
CA TRP A 66 -5.59 2.23 -2.31
C TRP A 66 -6.09 1.39 -3.46
N SER A 67 -6.93 0.38 -3.18
CA SER A 67 -7.61 -0.39 -4.23
C SER A 67 -6.66 -1.01 -5.28
N LEU A 68 -5.40 -1.31 -4.93
CA LEU A 68 -4.49 -2.00 -5.84
C LEU A 68 -4.74 -3.51 -5.82
N PRO A 69 -4.69 -4.20 -6.98
CA PRO A 69 -4.65 -5.66 -7.00
C PRO A 69 -3.50 -6.19 -6.15
N ARG A 70 -3.75 -7.29 -5.43
CA ARG A 70 -2.79 -7.86 -4.49
C ARG A 70 -1.43 -8.18 -5.12
N PRO A 71 -1.35 -8.83 -6.31
CA PRO A 71 -0.06 -9.13 -6.93
C PRO A 71 0.71 -7.86 -7.30
N THR A 72 0.01 -6.82 -7.75
CA THR A 72 0.59 -5.52 -8.09
C THR A 72 1.17 -4.83 -6.87
N LEU A 73 0.45 -4.81 -5.75
CA LEU A 73 0.98 -4.27 -4.50
C LEU A 73 2.23 -5.03 -4.06
N GLN A 74 2.20 -6.37 -4.09
CA GLN A 74 3.34 -7.20 -3.69
C GLN A 74 4.58 -6.90 -4.55
N SER A 75 4.44 -6.81 -5.87
CA SER A 75 5.55 -6.45 -6.77
C SER A 75 6.14 -5.08 -6.44
N LEU A 76 5.29 -4.06 -6.21
CA LEU A 76 5.75 -2.73 -5.80
C LEU A 76 6.48 -2.76 -4.45
N LEU A 77 5.94 -3.47 -3.46
CA LEU A 77 6.56 -3.58 -2.14
C LEU A 77 7.93 -4.26 -2.21
N GLN A 78 8.04 -5.35 -2.98
CA GLN A 78 9.31 -6.07 -3.17
C GLN A 78 10.34 -5.21 -3.90
N ALA A 79 9.94 -4.49 -4.94
CA ALA A 79 10.81 -3.60 -5.71
C ALA A 79 11.40 -2.46 -4.88
N HIS A 80 10.65 -1.98 -3.88
CA HIS A 80 11.04 -0.87 -3.01
C HIS A 80 11.38 -1.28 -1.57
N ALA A 81 11.56 -2.58 -1.31
CA ALA A 81 11.68 -3.12 0.05
C ALA A 81 12.88 -2.56 0.86
N HIS A 82 13.92 -2.13 0.15
CA HIS A 82 15.16 -1.60 0.74
C HIS A 82 15.13 -0.09 0.98
N SER A 83 14.15 0.64 0.43
CA SER A 83 14.06 2.10 0.51
C SER A 83 12.74 2.61 1.11
N LEU A 84 11.69 1.79 1.13
CA LEU A 84 10.37 2.19 1.61
C LEU A 84 10.35 2.34 3.13
N GLU A 85 10.16 3.56 3.61
CA GLU A 85 10.18 3.93 5.02
C GLU A 85 8.76 4.02 5.61
N GLU A 86 7.79 4.48 4.81
CA GLU A 86 6.39 4.64 5.23
C GLU A 86 5.41 4.07 4.19
N LEU A 87 4.50 3.24 4.66
CA LEU A 87 3.49 2.56 3.84
C LEU A 87 2.09 2.86 4.36
N HIS A 88 1.20 3.33 3.49
CA HIS A 88 -0.22 3.52 3.76
C HIS A 88 -1.05 2.54 2.93
N LEU A 89 -1.83 1.69 3.61
CA LEU A 89 -2.69 0.70 2.96
C LEU A 89 -4.15 0.94 3.32
N MET A 90 -5.02 0.96 2.29
CA MET A 90 -6.46 0.85 2.47
C MET A 90 -6.86 -0.61 2.28
N VAL A 91 -7.02 -1.32 3.39
CA VAL A 91 -7.38 -2.76 3.44
C VAL A 91 -8.34 -3.00 4.60
N GLY A 92 -9.17 -4.03 4.55
CA GLY A 92 -9.98 -4.44 5.69
C GLY A 92 -9.22 -5.29 6.71
N PRO A 93 -9.85 -5.59 7.87
CA PRO A 93 -9.33 -6.57 8.82
C PRO A 93 -9.48 -8.01 8.28
N ALA A 94 -9.10 -8.99 9.10
CA ALA A 94 -9.52 -10.37 8.88
C ALA A 94 -11.06 -10.49 8.90
N ALA A 95 -11.60 -11.52 8.24
CA ALA A 95 -13.04 -11.78 8.31
C ALA A 95 -13.43 -12.08 9.76
N PRO A 96 -14.52 -11.48 10.27
CA PRO A 96 -14.93 -11.73 11.63
C PRO A 96 -15.53 -13.14 11.75
N ALA A 97 -15.31 -13.78 12.90
CA ALA A 97 -15.72 -15.16 13.13
C ALA A 97 -17.25 -15.36 13.05
N ASP A 98 -18.03 -14.31 13.33
CA ASP A 98 -19.49 -14.32 13.29
C ASP A 98 -20.07 -14.07 11.88
N ARG A 99 -19.24 -13.73 10.89
CA ARG A 99 -19.66 -13.51 9.49
C ARG A 99 -18.72 -14.20 8.50
N PRO A 100 -18.61 -15.53 8.52
CA PRO A 100 -17.73 -16.30 7.63
C PRO A 100 -18.03 -16.06 6.14
N GLN A 101 -19.25 -15.67 5.77
CA GLN A 101 -19.62 -15.28 4.41
C GLN A 101 -18.85 -14.05 3.89
N LEU A 102 -18.32 -13.20 4.77
CA LEU A 102 -17.43 -12.10 4.38
C LEU A 102 -16.03 -12.60 4.01
N ALA A 103 -15.61 -13.79 4.46
CA ALA A 103 -14.32 -14.38 4.06
C ALA A 103 -14.25 -14.68 2.56
N ALA A 104 -15.40 -14.80 1.89
CA ALA A 104 -15.47 -14.89 0.43
C ALA A 104 -15.18 -13.54 -0.28
N ARG A 105 -15.17 -12.40 0.44
CA ARG A 105 -14.71 -11.14 -0.12
C ARG A 105 -13.20 -11.16 -0.22
N ILE A 106 -12.74 -11.15 -1.47
CA ILE A 106 -11.33 -11.17 -1.82
C ILE A 106 -10.72 -9.80 -1.49
N TRP A 107 -9.41 -9.78 -1.26
CA TRP A 107 -8.58 -8.58 -1.18
C TRP A 107 -9.11 -7.39 -2.02
N PRO A 108 -9.07 -6.14 -1.52
CA PRO A 108 -8.53 -5.70 -0.23
C PRO A 108 -9.59 -5.62 0.90
N VAL A 109 -10.83 -6.01 0.65
CA VAL A 109 -11.96 -5.81 1.60
C VAL A 109 -11.81 -6.65 2.85
N VAL A 110 -11.27 -7.86 2.72
CA VAL A 110 -10.85 -8.72 3.83
C VAL A 110 -9.39 -9.07 3.62
N CYS A 111 -8.62 -8.98 4.70
CA CYS A 111 -7.19 -9.24 4.68
C CYS A 111 -6.76 -9.99 5.94
N SER A 112 -6.94 -11.31 5.93
CA SER A 112 -6.59 -12.19 7.06
C SER A 112 -5.09 -12.47 7.18
N ASP A 113 -4.32 -12.25 6.11
CA ASP A 113 -2.93 -12.66 5.96
C ASP A 113 -2.01 -11.48 5.61
N LEU A 114 -2.38 -10.28 6.06
CA LEU A 114 -1.61 -9.05 5.81
C LEU A 114 -0.17 -9.15 6.32
N ASP A 115 -0.01 -9.71 7.51
CA ASP A 115 1.27 -9.99 8.18
C ASP A 115 2.16 -10.90 7.32
N THR A 116 1.57 -11.96 6.76
CA THR A 116 2.26 -12.88 5.85
C THR A 116 2.66 -12.13 4.59
N LEU A 117 1.75 -11.43 3.91
CA LEU A 117 2.07 -10.65 2.70
C LEU A 117 3.24 -9.69 2.93
N LEU A 118 3.21 -8.94 4.03
CA LEU A 118 4.24 -7.95 4.34
C LEU A 118 5.57 -8.60 4.73
N GLY A 119 5.55 -9.70 5.49
CA GLY A 119 6.75 -10.45 5.85
C GLY A 119 7.49 -10.99 4.62
N TRP A 120 6.75 -11.49 3.62
CA TRP A 120 7.32 -11.98 2.36
C TRP A 120 7.90 -10.86 1.46
N CYS A 121 7.49 -9.61 1.67
CA CYS A 121 8.03 -8.48 0.90
C CYS A 121 9.41 -8.03 1.38
N GLY A 122 9.87 -8.45 2.57
CA GLY A 122 11.21 -8.16 3.07
C GLY A 122 11.49 -6.65 3.25
N LEU A 123 10.51 -5.91 3.76
CA LEU A 123 10.51 -4.44 3.91
C LEU A 123 11.50 -3.94 4.97
N ARG A 124 12.81 -4.00 4.70
CA ARG A 124 13.91 -3.73 5.64
C ARG A 124 14.00 -2.28 6.09
N ALA A 125 13.60 -1.33 5.24
CA ALA A 125 13.66 0.09 5.56
C ALA A 125 12.37 0.61 6.22
N LEU A 126 11.32 -0.21 6.30
CA LEU A 126 10.02 0.24 6.76
C LEU A 126 10.10 0.59 8.25
N ARG A 127 9.62 1.78 8.58
CA ARG A 127 9.52 2.30 9.95
C ARG A 127 8.09 2.49 10.37
N ARG A 128 7.20 2.75 9.41
CA ARG A 128 5.81 3.11 9.67
C ARG A 128 4.85 2.47 8.68
N LEU A 129 3.86 1.77 9.21
CA LEU A 129 2.73 1.23 8.47
C LEU A 129 1.44 1.86 8.99
N VAL A 130 0.72 2.51 8.08
CA VAL A 130 -0.54 3.18 8.36
C VAL A 130 -1.67 2.43 7.66
N LEU A 131 -2.61 1.94 8.45
CA LEU A 131 -3.77 1.22 8.00
C LEU A 131 -4.97 2.18 7.92
N ARG A 132 -5.66 2.15 6.78
CA ARG A 132 -6.93 2.84 6.54
C ARG A 132 -8.02 1.80 6.31
N ARG A 133 -9.17 2.04 6.92
CA ARG A 133 -10.37 1.20 6.92
C ARG A 133 -11.59 1.91 6.34
N LYS A 134 -11.47 3.18 5.91
CA LYS A 134 -12.56 3.92 5.27
C LYS A 134 -13.19 3.08 4.14
N GLY A 135 -14.50 2.87 4.22
CA GLY A 135 -15.24 2.04 3.26
C GLY A 135 -15.26 0.53 3.58
N TYR A 136 -14.55 0.09 4.61
CA TYR A 136 -14.55 -1.29 5.09
C TYR A 136 -15.09 -1.40 6.51
N TRP A 137 -15.86 -2.45 6.74
CA TRP A 137 -16.29 -2.79 8.08
C TRP A 137 -15.08 -3.25 8.90
N HIS A 138 -14.94 -2.74 10.11
CA HIS A 138 -13.99 -3.23 11.11
C HIS A 138 -14.48 -2.90 12.52
N THR A 139 -14.12 -3.73 13.49
CA THR A 139 -14.18 -3.37 14.90
C THR A 139 -12.80 -2.96 15.40
N THR A 140 -12.75 -2.23 16.52
CA THR A 140 -11.48 -1.92 17.20
C THR A 140 -10.72 -3.19 17.59
N ALA A 141 -11.43 -4.24 18.04
CA ALA A 141 -10.83 -5.51 18.42
C ALA A 141 -10.16 -6.23 17.23
N ASP A 142 -10.86 -6.34 16.09
CA ASP A 142 -10.30 -6.97 14.88
C ASP A 142 -9.08 -6.20 14.36
N CYS A 143 -9.14 -4.86 14.43
CA CYS A 143 -8.03 -4.02 14.05
C CYS A 143 -6.82 -4.22 14.97
N LEU A 144 -7.01 -4.29 16.29
CA LEU A 144 -5.94 -4.55 17.25
C LEU A 144 -5.26 -5.90 16.99
N LEU A 145 -6.04 -6.96 16.75
CA LEU A 145 -5.51 -8.28 16.42
C LEU A 145 -4.66 -8.26 15.15
N GLN A 146 -5.18 -7.68 14.07
CA GLN A 146 -4.43 -7.58 12.82
C GLN A 146 -3.15 -6.74 12.98
N ARG A 147 -3.22 -5.61 13.69
CA ARG A 147 -2.03 -4.78 13.99
C ARG A 147 -0.98 -5.55 14.79
N GLN A 148 -1.41 -6.35 15.76
CA GLN A 148 -0.52 -7.19 16.54
C GLN A 148 0.14 -8.26 15.69
N ALA A 149 -0.61 -8.94 14.81
CA ALA A 149 -0.05 -9.91 13.87
C ALA A 149 1.01 -9.26 12.97
N VAL A 150 0.72 -8.08 12.41
CA VAL A 150 1.67 -7.36 11.57
C VAL A 150 2.92 -6.92 12.34
N ARG A 151 2.79 -6.44 13.57
CA ARG A 151 3.95 -6.09 14.42
C ARG A 151 4.84 -7.29 14.71
N SER A 152 4.25 -8.47 14.88
CA SER A 152 5.00 -9.71 15.07
C SER A 152 5.79 -10.08 13.80
N ALA A 153 5.22 -9.87 12.61
CA ALA A 153 5.89 -10.13 11.33
C ALA A 153 6.93 -9.05 10.96
N LEU A 154 6.75 -7.81 11.44
CA LEU A 154 7.61 -6.66 11.16
C LEU A 154 8.08 -6.00 12.47
N PRO A 155 9.04 -6.62 13.19
CA PRO A 155 9.53 -6.08 14.45
C PRO A 155 10.17 -4.70 14.24
N GLY A 156 9.85 -3.75 15.12
CA GLY A 156 10.36 -2.38 15.06
C GLY A 156 9.57 -1.41 14.18
N VAL A 157 8.55 -1.89 13.45
CA VAL A 157 7.67 -1.04 12.64
C VAL A 157 6.53 -0.50 13.49
N GLU A 158 6.31 0.82 13.43
CA GLU A 158 5.13 1.46 13.99
C GLU A 158 3.90 1.11 13.13
N VAL A 159 2.93 0.40 13.71
CA VAL A 159 1.68 0.03 13.01
C VAL A 159 0.50 0.81 13.58
N LEU A 160 -0.10 1.67 12.76
CA LEU A 160 -1.19 2.58 13.11
C LEU A 160 -2.48 2.27 12.32
N CYS A 161 -3.63 2.66 12.86
CA CYS A 161 -4.91 2.66 12.16
C CYS A 161 -5.63 4.01 12.37
N CYS A 162 -5.83 4.76 11.29
CA CYS A 162 -6.37 6.12 11.39
C CYS A 162 -7.86 6.18 11.70
N ASP A 163 -8.58 5.10 11.39
CA ASP A 163 -10.02 5.01 11.63
C ASP A 163 -10.32 4.55 13.06
N CYS A 164 -9.32 4.08 13.81
CA CYS A 164 -9.42 3.71 15.23
C CYS A 164 -8.99 4.83 16.19
N GLY A 165 -8.76 6.06 15.68
CA GLY A 165 -8.37 7.22 16.49
C GLY A 165 -6.87 7.40 16.71
N ASP A 166 -6.01 6.62 16.03
CA ASP A 166 -4.56 6.88 16.06
C ASP A 166 -4.25 8.17 15.31
N ALA A 167 -3.37 9.01 15.87
CA ALA A 167 -2.88 10.22 15.20
C ALA A 167 -1.98 9.86 14.01
N CYS A 168 -2.58 9.67 12.84
CA CYS A 168 -1.84 9.19 11.67
C CYS A 168 -0.96 10.23 10.99
N GLY A 169 -1.05 11.52 11.33
CA GLY A 169 -0.37 12.58 10.62
C GLY A 169 -0.78 12.56 9.14
N GLU A 170 -1.88 13.22 8.80
CA GLU A 170 -2.16 13.48 7.40
C GLU A 170 -1.13 14.50 6.92
N GLY A 171 -0.10 14.03 6.21
CA GLY A 171 0.69 14.91 5.36
C GLY A 171 -0.29 15.62 4.44
N ASN A 172 -0.52 16.90 4.69
CA ASN A 172 -1.27 17.79 3.80
C ASN A 172 -0.60 17.74 2.42
N GLY A 173 -1.33 17.23 1.42
CA GLY A 173 -0.86 17.06 0.04
C GLY A 173 -0.71 15.58 -0.31
N LEU A 174 -1.48 14.95 -1.18
CA LEU A 174 -2.36 15.43 -2.24
C LEU A 174 -3.71 14.68 -2.17
N PHE A 175 -4.78 15.39 -2.52
CA PHE A 175 -6.16 14.89 -2.74
C PHE A 175 -7.03 14.67 -1.49
N SER A 176 -7.54 15.76 -0.94
CA SER A 176 -8.90 15.79 -0.38
C SER A 176 -9.89 15.62 -1.53
N LEU A 177 -10.26 14.38 -1.86
CA LEU A 177 -11.43 14.15 -2.70
C LEU A 177 -12.68 14.26 -1.83
N SER A 178 -13.29 15.44 -1.86
CA SER A 178 -14.68 15.64 -1.44
C SER A 178 -15.57 14.77 -2.35
N PRO A 179 -16.54 14.03 -1.80
CA PRO A 179 -17.54 13.38 -2.62
C PRO A 179 -18.39 14.44 -3.33
N ILE A 180 -18.60 14.26 -4.64
CA ILE A 180 -19.71 14.87 -5.39
C ILE A 180 -20.97 14.09 -5.05
#